data_AF-A0A1D1ZC50-F1
#
_entry.id   AF-A0A1D1ZC50-F1
#
_cell.length_a   1.000
_cell.length_b   1.000
_cell.length_c   1.000
_cell.angle_alpha   90.00
_cell.angle_beta   90.00
_cell.angle_gamma   90.00
#
_symmetry.space_group_name_H-M   'P 1'
#
loop_
_entity.id
_entity.type
_entity.pdbx_description
1 polymer ?
#
loop_
_entity_poly.entity_id
_entity_poly.type
_entity_poly.pdbx_seq_one_letter_code
_entity_poly.pdbx_strand_id
1 'polypeptide(L)'
;VVPAGVDHATSVASKDVVIDPGTGVWVRLYLPPSLGADHPNTRLPVLVYFHGGGFIIESAASPTYHAYLNAVAARARVVAVSVDYRRAPEHPIPAAYDDSWVALRWVASHAGGANGAEPWLVEHGDLRRVFLAGDSAGANIAHNLAMRAGA
;
A
#
# COMPACT_ATOMS: atom_id res chain seq x y z
N VAL A 1 -15.88 7.72 -0.43
CA VAL A 1 -14.65 7.43 0.34
C VAL A 1 -15.04 6.83 1.69
N VAL A 2 -14.27 5.87 2.19
CA VAL A 2 -14.45 5.22 3.51
C VAL A 2 -13.30 5.67 4.40
N PRO A 3 -13.54 6.05 5.67
CA PRO A 3 -12.46 6.35 6.60
C PRO A 3 -11.61 5.11 6.90
N ALA A 4 -10.35 5.31 7.25
CA ALA A 4 -9.54 4.24 7.82
C ALA A 4 -10.09 3.84 9.21
N GLY A 5 -9.86 2.60 9.60
CA GLY A 5 -10.37 2.05 10.86
C GLY A 5 -10.22 0.53 10.93
N VAL A 6 -10.89 -0.08 11.90
CA VAL A 6 -10.94 -1.54 12.03
C VAL A 6 -12.15 -2.09 11.29
N ASP A 7 -11.91 -2.98 10.35
CA ASP A 7 -12.97 -3.73 9.67
C ASP A 7 -13.46 -4.88 10.56
N HIS A 8 -14.73 -4.86 10.97
CA HIS A 8 -15.28 -5.86 11.89
C HIS A 8 -15.36 -7.27 11.29
N ALA A 9 -15.48 -7.40 9.97
CA ALA A 9 -15.60 -8.70 9.32
C ALA A 9 -14.26 -9.43 9.24
N THR A 10 -13.16 -8.70 9.06
CA THR A 10 -11.81 -9.26 8.87
C THR A 10 -10.88 -9.01 10.06
N SER A 11 -11.27 -8.16 11.01
CA SER A 11 -10.42 -7.63 12.09
C SER A 11 -9.15 -6.91 11.60
N VAL A 12 -9.09 -6.51 10.33
CA VAL A 12 -7.97 -5.76 9.77
C VAL A 12 -8.07 -4.31 10.24
N ALA A 13 -6.97 -3.78 10.79
CA ALA A 13 -6.84 -2.37 11.11
C ALA A 13 -6.27 -1.62 9.90
N SER A 14 -6.73 -0.39 9.68
CA SER A 14 -6.18 0.49 8.64
C SER A 14 -5.91 1.89 9.13
N LYS A 15 -4.95 2.58 8.51
CA LYS A 15 -4.63 4.00 8.75
C LYS A 15 -4.06 4.68 7.51
N ASP A 16 -4.23 5.99 7.45
CA ASP A 16 -3.75 6.81 6.33
C ASP A 16 -2.46 7.54 6.71
N VAL A 17 -1.49 7.56 5.79
CA VAL A 17 -0.19 8.22 5.99
C VAL A 17 0.17 9.03 4.74
N VAL A 18 0.40 10.32 4.91
CA VAL A 18 0.96 11.18 3.85
C VAL A 18 2.44 10.88 3.72
N ILE A 19 2.87 10.44 2.54
CA ILE A 19 4.25 10.00 2.28
C ILE A 19 5.06 11.04 1.52
N ASP A 20 4.39 11.98 0.84
CA ASP A 20 5.01 13.12 0.19
C ASP A 20 4.15 14.38 0.38
N PRO A 21 4.50 15.25 1.34
CA PRO A 21 3.78 16.50 1.58
C PRO A 21 3.80 17.48 0.41
N GLY A 22 4.78 17.39 -0.51
CA GLY A 22 4.92 18.30 -1.63
C GLY A 22 3.90 18.02 -2.75
N THR A 23 3.56 16.75 -2.95
CA THR A 23 2.56 16.32 -3.95
C THR A 23 1.21 15.95 -3.31
N GLY A 24 1.17 15.75 -2.00
CA GLY A 24 0.00 15.28 -1.27
C GLY A 24 -0.23 13.77 -1.39
N VAL A 25 0.71 13.02 -1.96
CA VAL A 25 0.59 11.56 -2.11
C VAL A 25 0.58 10.91 -0.74
N TRP A 26 -0.38 10.00 -0.56
CA TRP A 26 -0.59 9.27 0.68
C TRP A 26 -0.89 7.81 0.40
N VAL A 27 -0.81 6.99 1.44
CA VAL A 27 -1.11 5.56 1.39
C VAL A 27 -2.08 5.19 2.50
N ARG A 28 -2.95 4.21 2.23
CA ARG A 28 -3.68 3.49 3.28
C ARG A 28 -2.94 2.20 3.60
N LEU A 29 -2.54 2.05 4.85
CA LEU A 29 -1.96 0.83 5.39
C LEU A 29 -3.05 -0.09 5.91
N TYR A 30 -2.86 -1.40 5.76
CA TYR A 30 -3.72 -2.44 6.29
C TYR A 30 -2.87 -3.45 7.06
N LEU A 31 -3.23 -3.68 8.32
CA LEU A 31 -2.57 -4.62 9.21
C LEU A 31 -3.57 -5.71 9.63
N PRO A 32 -3.39 -6.97 9.19
CA PRO A 32 -4.20 -8.07 9.66
C PRO A 32 -3.90 -8.39 11.14
N PRO A 33 -4.85 -9.04 11.85
CA PRO A 33 -4.66 -9.37 13.26
C PRO A 33 -3.44 -10.27 13.48
N SER A 34 -2.76 -10.06 14.61
CA SER A 34 -1.60 -10.87 15.02
C SER A 34 -1.97 -12.34 15.16
N LEU A 35 -1.01 -13.21 14.83
CA LEU A 35 -1.18 -14.67 14.74
C LEU A 35 -1.23 -15.39 16.09
N GLY A 36 -1.35 -14.64 17.19
CA GLY A 36 -1.28 -15.19 18.54
C GLY A 36 0.13 -15.61 18.97
N ALA A 37 0.20 -16.23 20.15
CA ALA A 37 1.44 -16.54 20.88
C ALA A 37 2.35 -17.57 20.18
N ASP A 38 1.87 -18.26 19.15
CA ASP A 38 2.60 -19.35 18.49
C ASP A 38 3.68 -18.84 17.54
N HIS A 39 3.59 -17.58 17.09
CA HIS A 39 4.53 -16.99 16.13
C HIS A 39 4.88 -15.53 16.44
N PRO A 40 5.44 -15.23 17.63
CA PRO A 40 5.61 -13.87 18.14
C PRO A 40 6.58 -12.99 17.32
N ASN A 41 7.41 -13.59 16.45
CA ASN A 41 8.40 -12.89 15.62
C ASN A 41 8.16 -13.02 14.11
N THR A 42 6.99 -13.50 13.68
CA THR A 42 6.74 -13.69 12.24
C THR A 42 6.35 -12.38 11.58
N ARG A 43 7.30 -11.77 10.87
CA ARG A 43 7.03 -10.65 9.97
C ARG A 43 6.28 -11.14 8.72
N LEU A 44 5.29 -10.36 8.30
CA LEU A 44 4.42 -10.63 7.19
C LEU A 44 4.98 -10.04 5.88
N PRO A 45 4.77 -10.67 4.73
CA PRO A 45 5.07 -10.03 3.45
C PRO A 45 4.37 -8.66 3.32
N VAL A 46 4.99 -7.75 2.57
CA VAL A 46 4.42 -6.43 2.29
C VAL A 46 3.86 -6.42 0.87
N LEU A 47 2.61 -6.01 0.73
CA LEU A 47 1.94 -5.85 -0.56
C LEU A 47 1.77 -4.36 -0.85
N VAL A 48 2.43 -3.84 -1.88
CA VAL A 48 2.15 -2.48 -2.40
C VAL A 48 1.10 -2.61 -3.50
N TYR A 49 -0.05 -2.00 -3.28
CA TYR A 49 -1.21 -2.11 -4.15
C TYR A 49 -1.53 -0.78 -4.82
N PHE A 50 -1.77 -0.82 -6.13
CA PHE A 50 -2.19 0.31 -6.94
C PHE A 50 -3.61 0.04 -7.44
N HIS A 51 -4.55 0.93 -7.10
CA HIS A 51 -5.93 0.78 -7.54
C HIS A 51 -6.07 1.00 -9.05
N GLY A 52 -7.11 0.45 -9.65
CA GLY A 52 -7.53 0.71 -11.03
C GLY A 52 -8.27 2.04 -11.19
N GLY A 53 -9.12 2.14 -12.22
CA GLY A 53 -9.86 3.36 -12.53
C GLY A 53 -9.30 4.17 -13.71
N GLY A 54 -8.56 3.52 -14.62
CA GLY A 54 -8.13 4.15 -15.87
C GLY A 54 -7.23 5.38 -15.70
N PHE A 55 -6.51 5.47 -14.58
CA PHE A 55 -5.73 6.65 -14.15
C PHE A 55 -6.55 7.90 -13.82
N ILE A 56 -7.88 7.82 -13.80
CA ILE A 56 -8.77 8.99 -13.70
C ILE A 56 -9.63 8.93 -12.44
N ILE A 57 -10.18 7.76 -12.11
CA ILE A 57 -11.13 7.60 -11.02
C ILE A 57 -10.60 6.71 -9.90
N GLU A 58 -11.40 6.57 -8.85
CA GLU A 58 -11.11 5.78 -7.65
C GLU A 58 -9.99 6.37 -6.79
N SER A 59 -9.75 5.75 -5.64
CA SER A 59 -8.82 6.20 -4.59
C SER A 59 -8.50 5.00 -3.68
N ALA A 60 -7.39 5.08 -2.93
CA ALA A 60 -7.10 4.14 -1.84
C ALA A 60 -8.22 4.11 -0.76
N ALA A 61 -9.01 5.18 -0.62
CA ALA A 61 -10.17 5.27 0.26
C ALA A 61 -11.50 4.90 -0.43
N SER A 62 -11.49 4.41 -1.67
CA SER A 62 -12.69 3.91 -2.33
C SER A 62 -13.33 2.76 -1.53
N PRO A 63 -14.66 2.70 -1.35
CA PRO A 63 -15.31 1.57 -0.71
C PRO A 63 -14.95 0.22 -1.33
N THR A 64 -14.84 0.18 -2.67
CA THR A 64 -14.51 -1.04 -3.42
C THR A 64 -13.11 -1.53 -3.09
N TYR A 65 -12.09 -0.65 -3.23
CA TYR A 65 -10.71 -1.02 -2.96
C TYR A 65 -10.42 -1.23 -1.47
N HIS A 66 -11.12 -0.49 -0.60
CA HIS A 66 -11.02 -0.67 0.84
C HIS A 66 -11.51 -2.05 1.27
N ALA A 67 -12.71 -2.46 0.84
CA ALA A 67 -13.25 -3.79 1.13
C ALA A 67 -12.37 -4.90 0.53
N TYR A 68 -11.88 -4.70 -0.70
CA TYR A 68 -10.97 -5.64 -1.35
C TYR A 68 -9.68 -5.84 -0.54
N LEU A 69 -9.02 -4.76 -0.12
CA LEU A 69 -7.76 -4.86 0.62
C LEU A 69 -7.91 -5.34 2.06
N ASN A 70 -9.03 -5.10 2.73
CA ASN A 70 -9.34 -5.78 3.99
C ASN A 70 -9.36 -7.31 3.77
N ALA A 71 -10.06 -7.78 2.74
CA ALA A 71 -10.12 -9.21 2.43
C ALA A 71 -8.75 -9.80 2.04
N VAL A 72 -7.97 -9.09 1.22
CA VAL A 72 -6.62 -9.53 0.81
C VAL A 72 -5.67 -9.58 2.00
N ALA A 73 -5.59 -8.52 2.80
CA ALA A 73 -4.71 -8.45 3.97
C ALA A 73 -4.98 -9.60 4.94
N ALA A 74 -6.26 -9.87 5.23
CA ALA A 74 -6.66 -10.95 6.14
C ALA A 74 -6.34 -12.35 5.57
N ARG A 75 -6.68 -12.60 4.30
CA ARG A 75 -6.55 -13.94 3.70
C ARG A 75 -5.12 -14.29 3.30
N ALA A 76 -4.40 -13.33 2.73
CA ALA A 76 -3.02 -13.51 2.28
C ALA A 76 -2.01 -13.29 3.43
N ARG A 77 -2.47 -12.74 4.57
CA ARG A 77 -1.65 -12.39 5.73
C ARG A 77 -0.47 -11.51 5.35
N VAL A 78 -0.80 -10.34 4.79
CA VAL A 78 0.16 -9.34 4.34
C VAL A 78 -0.11 -8.01 5.02
N VAL A 79 0.95 -7.23 5.24
CA VAL A 79 0.79 -5.78 5.46
C VAL A 79 0.57 -5.15 4.10
N ALA A 80 -0.62 -4.61 3.85
CA ALA A 80 -0.93 -3.98 2.56
C ALA A 80 -0.72 -2.46 2.62
N VAL A 81 -0.19 -1.90 1.54
CA VAL A 81 0.08 -0.48 1.33
C VAL A 81 -0.65 -0.05 0.06
N SER A 82 -1.84 0.52 0.21
CA SER A 82 -2.65 1.02 -0.91
C SER A 82 -2.25 2.43 -1.25
N VAL A 83 -1.75 2.66 -2.46
CA VAL A 83 -1.25 3.97 -2.88
C VAL A 83 -2.40 4.82 -3.45
N ASP A 84 -2.55 6.04 -2.95
CA ASP A 84 -3.43 7.06 -3.53
C ASP A 84 -2.59 7.99 -4.43
N TYR A 85 -2.37 7.53 -5.66
CA TYR A 85 -1.58 8.27 -6.65
C TYR A 85 -2.40 9.41 -7.29
N ARG A 86 -1.74 10.46 -7.78
CA ARG A 86 -2.43 11.56 -8.48
C ARG A 86 -2.98 11.09 -9.82
N ARG A 87 -4.18 11.58 -10.15
CA ARG A 87 -4.99 11.12 -11.29
C ARG A 87 -5.08 12.19 -12.38
N ALA A 88 -5.33 11.72 -13.60
CA ALA A 88 -5.68 12.54 -14.73
C ALA A 88 -7.16 12.98 -14.65
N PRO A 89 -7.55 14.09 -15.30
CA PRO A 89 -6.72 14.96 -16.15
C PRO A 89 -5.85 15.98 -15.39
N GLU A 90 -6.07 16.21 -14.10
CA GLU A 90 -5.36 17.23 -13.31
C GLU A 90 -3.86 16.94 -13.21
N HIS A 91 -3.51 15.66 -13.15
CA HIS A 91 -2.14 15.17 -13.15
C HIS A 91 -1.99 14.04 -14.17
N PRO A 92 -1.73 14.37 -15.45
CA PRO A 92 -1.53 13.38 -16.50
C PRO A 92 -0.33 12.48 -16.22
N ILE A 93 -0.23 11.37 -16.97
CA ILE A 93 0.98 10.55 -17.03
C ILE A 93 2.19 11.46 -17.34
N PRO A 94 3.30 11.37 -16.57
CA PRO A 94 3.70 10.26 -15.71
C PRO A 94 3.40 10.38 -14.21
N ALA A 95 2.58 11.34 -13.75
CA ALA A 95 2.39 11.61 -12.31
C ALA A 95 2.06 10.36 -11.48
N ALA A 96 1.13 9.52 -11.94
CA ALA A 96 0.77 8.28 -11.26
C ALA A 96 1.96 7.31 -11.07
N TYR A 97 2.88 7.23 -12.05
CA TYR A 97 4.07 6.38 -11.94
C TYR A 97 5.10 6.98 -10.99
N ASP A 98 5.28 8.30 -11.02
CA ASP A 98 6.22 8.99 -10.14
C ASP A 98 5.78 8.90 -8.67
N ASP A 99 4.50 9.11 -8.40
CA ASP A 99 3.91 8.99 -7.06
C ASP A 99 4.01 7.56 -6.54
N SER A 100 3.73 6.58 -7.41
CA SER A 100 3.83 5.17 -7.05
C SER A 100 5.28 4.73 -6.83
N TRP A 101 6.24 5.35 -7.54
CA TRP A 101 7.66 5.14 -7.29
C TRP A 101 8.11 5.77 -5.96
N VAL A 102 7.58 6.94 -5.62
CA VAL A 102 7.76 7.55 -4.29
C VAL A 102 7.23 6.60 -3.21
N ALA A 103 6.03 6.03 -3.38
CA ALA A 103 5.47 5.05 -2.45
C ALA A 103 6.34 3.79 -2.30
N LEU A 104 6.82 3.22 -3.40
CA LEU A 104 7.68 2.02 -3.35
C LEU A 104 9.01 2.30 -2.63
N ARG A 105 9.66 3.44 -2.93
CA ARG A 105 10.88 3.86 -2.22
C ARG A 105 10.61 4.17 -0.75
N TRP A 106 9.47 4.77 -0.45
CA TRP A 106 9.04 5.01 0.92
C TRP A 106 8.90 3.69 1.67
N VAL A 107 8.23 2.66 1.12
CA VAL A 107 8.19 1.34 1.75
C VAL A 107 9.59 0.76 1.96
N ALA A 108 10.45 0.80 0.94
CA ALA A 108 11.80 0.24 1.02
C ALA A 108 12.71 0.92 2.06
N SER A 109 12.52 2.22 2.32
CA SER A 109 13.36 2.96 3.28
C SER A 109 13.22 2.47 4.73
N HIS A 110 12.17 1.71 5.03
CA HIS A 110 11.91 1.15 6.36
C HIS A 110 12.79 -0.06 6.71
N ALA A 111 13.51 -0.63 5.74
CA ALA A 111 14.34 -1.82 5.94
C ALA A 111 15.52 -1.59 6.91
N GLY A 112 15.94 -0.33 7.09
CA GLY A 112 17.05 0.06 7.97
C GLY A 112 16.65 0.57 9.35
N GLY A 113 15.35 0.63 9.68
CA GLY A 113 14.88 1.10 10.99
C GLY A 113 15.26 2.55 11.33
N ALA A 114 15.33 3.42 10.32
CA ALA A 114 15.73 4.83 10.49
C ALA A 114 14.70 5.64 11.31
N ASN A 115 15.13 6.80 11.81
CA ASN A 115 14.24 7.76 12.47
C ASN A 115 13.10 8.18 11.52
N GLY A 116 11.85 8.13 12.00
CA GLY A 116 10.66 8.43 11.21
C GLY A 116 10.08 7.24 10.43
N ALA A 117 10.57 6.03 10.67
CA ALA A 117 10.00 4.83 10.08
C ALA A 117 8.57 4.56 10.61
N GLU A 118 7.66 4.20 9.71
CA GLU A 118 6.30 3.77 9.98
C GLU A 118 6.28 2.45 10.77
N PRO A 119 5.79 2.46 12.03
CA PRO A 119 5.81 1.30 12.92
C PRO A 119 5.23 0.03 12.33
N TRP A 120 4.13 0.11 11.57
CA TRP A 120 3.49 -1.08 11.03
C TRP A 120 4.38 -1.82 10.01
N LEU A 121 5.18 -1.10 9.24
CA LEU A 121 6.14 -1.70 8.31
C LEU A 121 7.36 -2.27 9.04
N VAL A 122 7.86 -1.59 10.07
CA VAL A 122 9.07 -2.02 10.80
C VAL A 122 8.80 -3.19 11.73
N GLU A 123 7.66 -3.19 12.42
CA GLU A 123 7.32 -4.18 13.44
C GLU A 123 6.66 -5.42 12.83
N HIS A 124 5.83 -5.24 11.81
CA HIS A 124 5.05 -6.33 11.22
C HIS A 124 5.44 -6.70 9.79
N GLY A 125 6.14 -5.83 9.06
CA GLY A 125 6.52 -6.05 7.66
C GLY A 125 7.87 -6.75 7.49
N ASP A 126 7.91 -7.72 6.58
CA ASP A 126 9.13 -8.34 6.05
C ASP A 126 9.48 -7.68 4.71
N LEU A 127 10.37 -6.69 4.77
CA LEU A 127 10.78 -5.89 3.62
C LEU A 127 11.73 -6.63 2.66
N ARG A 128 12.07 -7.89 2.95
CA ARG A 128 12.70 -8.81 1.98
C ARG A 128 11.66 -9.49 1.08
N ARG A 129 10.38 -9.40 1.43
CA ARG A 129 9.24 -9.99 0.71
C ARG A 129 8.22 -8.91 0.36
N VAL A 130 8.62 -8.05 -0.58
CA VAL A 130 7.75 -7.00 -1.13
C VAL A 130 7.14 -7.47 -2.44
N PHE A 131 5.82 -7.38 -2.55
CA PHE A 131 5.04 -7.72 -3.73
C PHE A 131 4.36 -6.47 -4.28
N LEU A 132 4.33 -6.34 -5.61
CA LEU A 132 3.59 -5.28 -6.30
C LEU A 132 2.34 -5.89 -6.91
N ALA A 133 1.18 -5.24 -6.73
CA ALA A 133 -0.06 -5.66 -7.34
C ALA A 133 -0.95 -4.47 -7.69
N GLY A 134 -1.90 -4.71 -8.57
CA GLY A 134 -2.94 -3.75 -8.93
C GLY A 134 -3.86 -4.35 -9.97
N ASP A 135 -4.99 -3.71 -10.22
CA ASP A 135 -5.95 -4.08 -11.25
C ASP A 135 -6.06 -2.98 -12.31
N SER A 136 -6.39 -3.32 -13.55
CA SER A 136 -6.59 -2.33 -14.62
C SER A 136 -5.37 -1.38 -14.77
N ALA A 137 -5.56 -0.06 -14.65
CA ALA A 137 -4.48 0.93 -14.62
C ALA A 137 -3.44 0.65 -13.51
N GLY A 138 -3.86 0.16 -12.35
CA GLY A 138 -2.99 -0.24 -11.26
C GLY A 138 -2.07 -1.41 -11.62
N ALA A 139 -2.54 -2.37 -12.43
CA ALA A 139 -1.70 -3.45 -12.94
C ALA A 139 -0.62 -2.93 -13.90
N ASN A 140 -0.95 -1.92 -14.71
CA ASN A 140 0.00 -1.23 -15.57
C ASN A 140 1.09 -0.51 -14.73
N ILE A 141 0.69 0.19 -13.67
CA ILE A 141 1.60 0.82 -12.71
C ILE A 141 2.53 -0.23 -12.07
N ALA A 142 1.97 -1.32 -11.55
CA ALA A 142 2.73 -2.40 -10.92
C ALA A 142 3.81 -2.98 -11.86
N HIS A 143 3.46 -3.21 -13.13
CA HIS A 143 4.39 -3.69 -14.14
C HIS A 143 5.54 -2.70 -14.37
N ASN A 144 5.23 -1.42 -14.61
CA ASN A 144 6.26 -0.41 -14.90
C ASN A 144 7.20 -0.18 -13.70
N LEU A 145 6.68 -0.23 -12.48
CA LEU A 145 7.50 -0.13 -11.26
C LEU A 145 8.41 -1.35 -11.07
N ALA A 146 7.90 -2.55 -11.33
CA ALA A 146 8.71 -3.77 -11.28
C ALA A 146 9.87 -3.69 -12.27
N MET A 147 9.60 -3.26 -13.51
CA MET A 147 10.63 -3.04 -14.53
C MET A 147 11.66 -1.99 -14.09
N ARG A 148 11.20 -0.86 -13.52
CA ARG A 148 12.07 0.21 -13.01
C ARG A 148 12.93 -0.22 -11.82
N ALA A 149 12.40 -1.06 -10.94
CA ALA A 149 13.11 -1.54 -9.75
C ALA A 149 14.17 -2.61 -10.06
N GLY A 150 13.95 -3.40 -11.12
CA GLY A 150 14.88 -4.45 -11.55
C GLY A 150 15.91 -4.01 -12.60
N ALA A 151 15.87 -2.76 -13.05
CA ALA A 151 16.78 -2.18 -14.04
C ALA A 151 18.13 -1.76 -13.45
#